data_AF-A0A8T7KHS7-F1
#
_entry.id   AF-A0A8T7KHS7-F1
#
_cell.length_a   1.000
_cell.length_b   1.000
_cell.length_c   1.000
_cell.angle_alpha   90.00
_cell.angle_beta   90.00
_cell.angle_gamma   90.00
#
_symmetry.space_group_name_H-M   'P 1'
#
loop_
_entity.id
_entity.type
_entity.pdbx_description
1 polymer ?
#
loop_
_entity_poly.entity_id
_entity_poly.type
_entity_poly.pdbx_seq_one_letter_code
_entity_poly.pdbx_strand_id
1 'polypeptide(L)'
;MAEHYCHHCAAALGIPTAGTVGPLFNTPYQLAKYMKHTAPGTAYSINSIFASPGTAQYAHYVLNTTASGWYQVDDYGRYNMTWYAGTVTGAEYRGGTFHVPASGVKVVCYQDTHKIHAFPDAAIIPATTCLRCGKPIPYGA
;
A
#
# COMPACT_ATOMS: atom_id res chain seq x y z
N MET A 1 -11.71 1.54 -12.35
CA MET A 1 -11.44 2.54 -11.30
C MET A 1 -11.53 1.83 -9.98
N ALA A 2 -10.49 1.94 -9.15
CA ALA A 2 -10.49 1.25 -7.86
C ALA A 2 -11.53 1.85 -6.91
N GLU A 3 -12.20 0.98 -6.16
CA GLU A 3 -13.15 1.38 -5.12
C GLU A 3 -12.42 1.54 -3.79
N HIS A 4 -12.83 2.52 -3.00
CA HIS A 4 -12.17 2.84 -1.73
C HIS A 4 -13.16 2.80 -0.57
N TYR A 5 -12.75 2.16 0.53
CA TYR A 5 -13.58 1.97 1.70
C TYR A 5 -12.83 2.34 2.98
N CYS A 6 -13.49 3.08 3.86
CA CYS A 6 -12.99 3.29 5.21
C CYS A 6 -13.09 2.00 6.04
N HIS A 7 -12.39 1.92 7.17
CA HIS A 7 -12.34 0.70 8.01
C HIS A 7 -13.73 0.19 8.41
N HIS A 8 -14.58 1.08 8.91
CA HIS A 8 -15.93 0.73 9.34
C HIS A 8 -16.77 0.14 8.20
N CYS A 9 -16.76 0.81 7.05
CA CYS A 9 -17.54 0.36 5.90
C CYS A 9 -17.00 -0.94 5.29
N ALA A 10 -15.68 -1.12 5.27
CA ALA A 10 -15.04 -2.35 4.81
C ALA A 10 -15.41 -3.54 5.69
N ALA A 11 -15.34 -3.39 7.02
CA ALA A 11 -15.76 -4.40 7.97
C ALA A 11 -17.25 -4.75 7.80
N ALA A 12 -18.11 -3.74 7.65
CA ALA A 12 -19.55 -3.94 7.43
C ALA A 12 -19.89 -4.52 6.04
N LEU A 13 -18.93 -4.60 5.11
CA LEU A 13 -19.07 -5.30 3.82
C LEU A 13 -18.47 -6.70 3.86
N GLY A 14 -17.85 -7.10 4.98
CA GLY A 14 -17.14 -8.38 5.08
C GLY A 14 -15.83 -8.40 4.30
N ILE A 15 -15.24 -7.24 3.96
CA ILE A 15 -13.90 -7.21 3.38
C ILE A 15 -12.94 -7.75 4.44
N PRO A 16 -12.14 -8.79 4.13
CA PRO A 16 -11.28 -9.41 5.13
C PRO A 16 -10.28 -8.41 5.71
N THR A 17 -10.16 -8.38 7.03
CA THR A 17 -9.13 -7.57 7.68
C THR A 17 -7.75 -8.12 7.37
N ALA A 18 -6.71 -7.29 7.49
CA ALA A 18 -5.35 -7.80 7.53
C ALA A 18 -5.22 -8.80 8.70
N GLY A 19 -4.71 -9.99 8.41
CA GLY A 19 -4.32 -10.94 9.44
C GLY A 19 -3.08 -10.44 10.19
N THR A 20 -2.60 -11.24 11.15
CA THR A 20 -1.27 -11.01 11.74
C THR A 20 -0.24 -10.93 10.62
N VAL A 21 0.51 -9.82 10.56
CA VAL A 21 1.62 -9.69 9.61
C VAL A 21 2.62 -10.80 9.91
N GLY A 22 2.66 -11.81 9.05
CA GLY A 22 3.63 -12.89 9.12
C GLY A 22 5.06 -12.36 8.93
N PRO A 23 6.08 -13.22 9.11
CA PRO A 23 7.46 -12.79 8.92
C PRO A 23 7.67 -12.28 7.49
N LEU A 24 8.26 -11.10 7.39
CA LEU A 24 8.59 -10.46 6.12
C LEU A 24 9.92 -10.99 5.58
N PHE A 25 10.08 -10.97 4.26
CA PHE A 25 11.30 -11.38 3.55
C PHE A 25 11.61 -12.89 3.61
N ASN A 26 10.71 -13.71 4.16
CA ASN A 26 10.93 -15.14 4.33
C ASN A 26 10.73 -15.96 3.05
N THR A 27 9.98 -15.45 2.08
CA THR A 27 9.80 -16.11 0.78
C THR A 27 10.63 -15.44 -0.32
N PRO A 28 11.05 -16.19 -1.35
CA PRO A 28 11.69 -15.60 -2.54
C PRO A 28 10.83 -14.50 -3.17
N TYR A 29 9.51 -14.65 -3.12
CA TYR A 29 8.58 -13.64 -3.61
C TYR A 29 8.67 -12.35 -2.80
N GLN A 30 8.58 -12.42 -1.47
CA GLN A 30 8.66 -11.25 -0.59
C GLN A 30 10.00 -10.54 -0.73
N LEU A 31 11.11 -11.29 -0.78
CA LEU A 31 12.44 -10.72 -0.96
C LEU A 31 12.55 -10.01 -2.32
N ALA A 32 12.08 -10.64 -3.39
CA ALA A 32 12.08 -10.02 -4.73
C ALA A 32 11.24 -8.73 -4.77
N LYS A 33 10.09 -8.70 -4.09
CA LYS A 33 9.24 -7.49 -4.00
C LYS A 33 9.86 -6.40 -3.15
N TYR A 34 10.48 -6.75 -2.03
CA TYR A 34 11.26 -5.82 -1.23
C TYR A 34 12.36 -5.18 -2.07
N MET A 35 13.21 -5.99 -2.72
CA MET A 35 14.30 -5.51 -3.57
C MET A 35 13.79 -4.60 -4.69
N LYS A 36 12.69 -4.97 -5.36
CA LYS A 36 12.05 -4.13 -6.38
C LYS A 36 11.68 -2.74 -5.84
N HIS A 37 11.22 -2.66 -4.59
CA HIS A 37 10.70 -1.43 -3.99
C HIS A 37 11.74 -0.69 -3.14
N THR A 38 12.99 -1.15 -3.10
CA THR A 38 14.10 -0.47 -2.40
C THR A 38 15.33 -0.24 -3.27
N ALA A 39 15.37 -0.82 -4.47
CA ALA A 39 16.44 -0.62 -5.44
C ALA A 39 15.88 -0.03 -6.75
N PRO A 40 16.50 1.02 -7.32
CA PRO A 40 16.13 1.53 -8.63
C PRO A 40 16.31 0.46 -9.71
N GLY A 41 15.28 0.25 -10.52
CA GLY A 41 15.31 -0.66 -11.65
C GLY A 41 14.37 -0.18 -12.76
N THR A 42 14.61 -0.67 -13.99
CA THR A 42 13.82 -0.32 -15.19
C THR A 42 13.00 -1.50 -15.71
N ALA A 43 12.95 -2.61 -14.97
CA ALA A 43 12.28 -3.84 -15.39
C ALA A 43 10.75 -3.70 -15.53
N TYR A 44 10.15 -2.63 -15.02
CA TYR A 44 8.72 -2.38 -15.04
C TYR A 44 8.38 -0.98 -15.57
N SER A 45 7.19 -0.83 -16.15
CA SER A 45 6.66 0.47 -16.60
C SER A 45 6.30 1.42 -15.46
N ILE A 46 6.12 0.88 -14.25
CA ILE A 46 5.89 1.61 -12.99
C ILE A 46 6.87 1.06 -11.94
N ASN A 47 7.69 1.94 -11.40
CA ASN A 47 8.65 1.62 -10.33
C ASN A 47 8.43 2.56 -9.16
N SER A 48 7.94 2.02 -8.05
CA SER A 48 7.81 2.74 -6.79
C SER A 48 8.95 2.33 -5.86
N ILE A 49 9.74 3.28 -5.40
CA ILE A 49 10.97 3.03 -4.64
C ILE A 49 10.90 3.81 -3.33
N PHE A 50 11.05 3.10 -2.21
CA PHE A 50 11.11 3.71 -0.89
C PHE A 50 12.35 4.59 -0.75
N ALA A 51 12.21 5.70 -0.02
CA ALA A 51 13.31 6.61 0.27
C ALA A 51 14.42 5.97 1.13
N SER A 52 14.07 4.92 1.88
CA SER A 52 15.01 4.15 2.71
C SER A 52 14.89 2.65 2.40
N PRO A 53 16.01 1.95 2.14
CA PRO A 53 16.05 0.51 1.99
C PRO A 53 16.21 -0.21 3.35
N GLY A 54 15.84 0.41 4.47
CA GLY A 54 15.93 -0.25 5.78
C GLY A 54 14.81 -1.29 5.96
N THR A 55 15.16 -2.53 6.26
CA THR A 55 14.19 -3.62 6.52
C THR A 55 13.25 -3.31 7.68
N ALA A 56 13.75 -2.67 8.73
CA ALA A 56 12.94 -2.22 9.87
C ALA A 56 11.88 -1.20 9.43
N GLN A 57 12.28 -0.19 8.65
CA GLN A 57 11.35 0.83 8.15
C GLN A 57 10.30 0.22 7.22
N TYR A 58 10.70 -0.71 6.35
CA TYR A 58 9.78 -1.45 5.50
C TYR A 58 8.76 -2.25 6.33
N ALA A 59 9.21 -2.93 7.39
CA ALA A 59 8.32 -3.66 8.28
C ALA A 59 7.33 -2.73 9.00
N HIS A 60 7.79 -1.57 9.47
CA HIS A 60 6.92 -0.53 10.03
C HIS A 60 5.87 -0.06 9.02
N TYR A 61 6.24 0.12 7.75
CA TYR A 61 5.29 0.48 6.71
C TYR A 61 4.21 -0.58 6.49
N VAL A 62 4.58 -1.87 6.40
CA VAL A 62 3.60 -2.96 6.28
C VAL A 62 2.66 -3.00 7.49
N LEU A 63 3.21 -2.91 8.70
CA LEU A 63 2.43 -2.92 9.95
C LEU A 63 1.47 -1.74 10.05
N ASN A 64 1.95 -0.51 9.83
CA ASN A 64 1.10 0.67 9.92
C ASN A 64 -0.01 0.66 8.86
N THR A 65 0.29 0.22 7.64
CA THR A 65 -0.72 0.11 6.59
C THR A 65 -1.76 -0.95 6.88
N THR A 66 -1.36 -2.11 7.42
CA THR A 66 -2.33 -3.17 7.79
C THR A 66 -3.16 -2.81 9.02
N ALA A 67 -2.62 -2.03 9.95
CA ALA A 67 -3.33 -1.60 11.15
C ALA A 67 -4.25 -0.39 10.93
N SER A 68 -3.86 0.56 10.06
CA SER A 68 -4.53 1.86 9.96
C SER A 68 -4.85 2.30 8.52
N GLY A 69 -4.43 1.54 7.52
CA GLY A 69 -4.71 1.85 6.12
C GLY A 69 -6.17 1.62 5.74
N TRP A 70 -6.71 2.45 4.84
CA TRP A 70 -8.02 2.22 4.26
C TRP A 70 -7.96 1.14 3.18
N TYR A 71 -9.12 0.59 2.85
CA TYR A 71 -9.23 -0.50 1.88
C TYR A 71 -9.39 0.06 0.47
N GLN A 72 -8.74 -0.62 -0.48
CA GLN A 72 -8.90 -0.41 -1.90
C GLN A 72 -9.23 -1.75 -2.56
N VAL A 73 -10.34 -1.81 -3.30
CA VAL A 73 -10.66 -2.92 -4.21
C VAL A 73 -10.22 -2.50 -5.60
N ASP A 74 -9.26 -3.21 -6.19
CA ASP A 74 -8.80 -2.87 -7.53
C ASP A 74 -9.71 -3.44 -8.63
N ASP A 75 -9.41 -3.09 -9.88
CA ASP A 75 -10.20 -3.49 -11.06
C ASP A 75 -10.22 -5.01 -11.29
N TYR A 76 -9.40 -5.78 -10.56
CA TYR A 76 -9.37 -7.25 -10.59
C TYR A 76 -10.06 -7.86 -9.37
N GLY A 77 -10.76 -7.07 -8.55
CA GLY A 77 -11.42 -7.52 -7.33
C GLY A 77 -10.45 -7.86 -6.20
N ARG A 78 -9.17 -7.49 -6.30
CA ARG A 78 -8.18 -7.77 -5.25
C ARG A 78 -8.24 -6.70 -4.18
N TYR A 79 -8.10 -7.13 -2.94
CA TYR A 79 -8.05 -6.22 -1.81
C TYR A 79 -6.63 -5.76 -1.54
N ASN A 80 -6.48 -4.45 -1.42
CA ASN A 80 -5.25 -3.77 -1.06
C ASN A 80 -5.56 -2.80 0.09
N MET A 81 -4.52 -2.38 0.81
CA MET A 81 -4.64 -1.36 1.85
C MET A 81 -3.68 -0.23 1.58
N THR A 82 -4.10 0.98 1.89
CA THR A 82 -3.29 2.18 1.66
C THR A 82 -3.28 3.03 2.92
N TRP A 83 -2.12 3.54 3.30
CA TRP A 83 -1.94 4.39 4.47
C TRP A 83 -1.20 5.66 4.12
N TYR A 84 -1.66 6.79 4.66
CA TYR A 84 -0.98 8.06 4.59
C TYR A 84 0.06 8.13 5.70
N ALA A 85 1.34 8.19 5.32
CA ALA A 85 2.43 8.08 6.29
C ALA A 85 2.74 9.39 7.04
N GLY A 86 2.16 10.52 6.62
CA GLY A 86 2.47 11.84 7.18
C GLY A 86 3.88 12.35 6.88
N THR A 87 4.65 11.61 6.08
CA THR A 87 6.03 11.90 5.69
C THR A 87 6.31 11.41 4.27
N VAL A 88 7.44 11.82 3.70
CA VAL A 88 7.91 11.31 2.40
C VAL A 88 8.33 9.85 2.56
N THR A 89 7.63 8.95 1.87
CA THR A 89 7.91 7.51 1.86
C THR A 89 8.83 7.11 0.71
N GLY A 90 8.89 7.89 -0.37
CA GLY A 90 9.70 7.58 -1.54
C GLY A 90 9.31 8.33 -2.80
N ALA A 91 9.50 7.66 -3.93
CA ALA A 91 9.20 8.16 -5.26
C ALA A 91 8.50 7.09 -6.10
N GLU A 92 7.70 7.52 -7.07
CA GLU A 92 7.20 6.66 -8.13
C GLU A 92 7.75 7.16 -9.48
N TYR A 93 8.18 6.25 -10.34
CA TYR A 93 8.54 6.52 -11.72
C TYR A 93 7.57 5.81 -12.65
N ARG A 94 6.84 6.58 -13.47
CA ARG A 94 5.80 6.08 -14.38
C ARG A 94 5.84 6.88 -15.68
N GLY A 95 5.86 6.18 -16.80
CA GLY A 95 5.78 6.82 -18.13
C GLY A 95 6.88 7.84 -18.42
N GLY A 96 8.11 7.61 -17.93
CA GLY A 96 9.24 8.51 -18.17
C GLY A 96 9.41 9.63 -17.14
N THR A 97 8.49 9.77 -16.18
CA THR A 97 8.45 10.90 -15.24
C THR A 97 8.44 10.41 -13.79
N PHE A 98 9.11 11.17 -12.91
CA PHE A 98 9.01 10.99 -11.47
C PHE A 98 7.75 11.68 -10.90
N HIS A 99 6.98 10.93 -10.14
CA HIS A 99 5.86 11.38 -9.32
C HIS A 99 6.33 11.43 -7.87
N VAL A 100 6.67 12.62 -7.40
CA VAL A 100 7.26 12.88 -6.09
C VAL A 100 6.61 14.10 -5.41
N PRO A 101 6.63 14.16 -4.07
CA PRO A 101 6.99 13.07 -3.16
C PRO A 101 5.88 12.03 -3.06
N ALA A 102 6.22 10.74 -2.98
CA ALA A 102 5.27 9.75 -2.47
C ALA A 102 5.17 9.94 -0.94
N SER A 103 3.94 10.01 -0.44
CA SER A 103 3.65 10.12 1.01
C SER A 103 2.75 8.99 1.50
N GLY A 104 2.49 8.04 0.61
CA GLY A 104 1.68 6.87 0.83
C GLY A 104 2.46 5.59 0.96
N VAL A 105 1.84 4.61 1.59
CA VAL A 105 2.26 3.21 1.53
C VAL A 105 1.07 2.36 1.15
N LYS A 106 1.19 1.63 0.04
CA LYS A 106 0.24 0.61 -0.37
C LYS A 106 0.77 -0.76 0.00
N VAL A 107 -0.04 -1.55 0.70
CA VAL A 107 0.18 -2.97 0.96
C VAL A 107 -0.79 -3.76 0.09
N VAL A 108 -0.25 -4.78 -0.57
CA VAL A 108 -1.02 -5.70 -1.43
C VAL A 108 -0.81 -7.13 -0.96
N CYS A 109 -1.71 -8.03 -1.38
CA CYS A 109 -1.68 -9.44 -0.98
C CYS A 109 -1.64 -9.62 0.55
N TYR A 110 -2.24 -8.72 1.33
CA TYR A 110 -2.21 -8.77 2.80
C TYR A 110 -2.89 -10.02 3.39
N GLN A 111 -3.71 -10.70 2.59
CA GLN A 111 -4.38 -11.95 2.94
C GLN A 111 -3.49 -13.19 2.75
N ASP A 112 -2.34 -13.05 2.06
CA ASP A 112 -1.39 -14.13 1.78
C ASP A 112 -0.05 -13.80 2.46
N THR A 113 0.21 -14.46 3.59
CA THR A 113 1.42 -14.24 4.39
C THR A 113 2.71 -14.56 3.63
N HIS A 114 2.65 -15.26 2.49
CA HIS A 114 3.80 -15.58 1.66
C HIS A 114 4.04 -14.56 0.54
N LYS A 115 3.07 -13.66 0.30
CA LYS A 115 3.10 -12.68 -0.80
C LYS A 115 2.87 -11.24 -0.36
N ILE A 116 2.49 -11.00 0.89
CA ILE A 116 2.33 -9.65 1.41
C ILE A 116 3.58 -8.79 1.12
N HIS A 117 3.37 -7.61 0.57
CA HIS A 117 4.43 -6.63 0.34
C HIS A 117 3.87 -5.22 0.26
N ALA A 118 4.74 -4.25 0.52
CA ALA A 118 4.47 -2.83 0.44
C ALA A 118 5.26 -2.14 -0.68
N PHE A 119 4.73 -1.00 -1.15
CA PHE A 119 5.44 -0.04 -1.97
C PHE A 119 4.94 1.38 -1.69
N PRO A 120 5.77 2.43 -1.94
CA PRO A 120 5.34 3.79 -1.76
C PRO A 120 4.30 4.16 -2.82
N ASP A 121 3.28 4.89 -2.42
CA ASP A 121 2.18 5.30 -3.28
C ASP A 121 2.17 6.83 -3.42
N ALA A 122 2.38 7.32 -4.63
CA ALA A 122 2.35 8.75 -4.96
C ALA A 122 0.93 9.23 -5.29
N ALA A 123 -0.03 8.32 -5.52
CA ALA A 123 -1.37 8.65 -5.99
C ALA A 123 -2.36 9.06 -4.88
N ILE A 124 -1.89 9.23 -3.63
CA ILE A 124 -2.77 9.41 -2.46
C ILE A 124 -3.43 10.79 -2.38
N ILE A 125 -2.98 11.80 -3.13
CA ILE A 125 -3.40 13.19 -2.92
C ILE A 125 -4.36 13.72 -4.00
N PRO A 126 -5.46 13.01 -4.28
CA PRO A 126 -6.73 13.72 -4.22
C PRO A 126 -7.69 13.02 -3.25
N ALA A 127 -8.44 13.85 -2.51
CA ALA A 127 -9.39 13.46 -1.46
C ALA A 127 -10.24 12.25 -1.85
N THR A 128 -9.76 11.06 -1.48
CA THR A 128 -10.49 9.82 -1.72
C THR A 128 -11.64 9.78 -0.72
N THR A 129 -12.85 9.54 -1.20
CA THR A 129 -14.02 9.35 -0.34
C THR A 129 -14.34 7.87 -0.23
N CYS A 130 -14.86 7.45 0.93
CA CYS A 130 -15.37 6.11 1.06
C CYS A 130 -16.62 5.94 0.18
N LEU A 131 -16.60 4.95 -0.70
CA LEU A 131 -17.70 4.69 -1.65
C LEU A 131 -19.04 4.42 -0.94
N ARG A 132 -18.99 3.82 0.26
CA ARG A 132 -20.21 3.46 1.01
C ARG A 132 -20.80 4.59 1.84
N CYS A 133 -19.98 5.37 2.54
CA CYS A 133 -20.47 6.40 3.48
C CYS A 133 -20.20 7.84 3.05
N GLY A 134 -19.49 8.06 1.94
CA GLY A 134 -19.13 9.38 1.42
C GLY A 134 -18.11 10.16 2.26
N LYS A 135 -17.74 9.68 3.45
CA LYS A 135 -16.76 10.36 4.32
C LYS A 135 -15.37 10.40 3.64
N PRO A 136 -14.60 11.49 3.82
CA PRO A 136 -13.21 11.53 3.40
C PRO A 136 -12.39 10.44 4.09
N ILE A 137 -11.54 9.77 3.32
CA ILE A 137 -10.53 8.84 3.84
C ILE A 137 -9.27 9.65 4.21
N PRO A 138 -8.62 9.38 5.37
CA PRO A 138 -8.82 8.23 6.26
C PRO A 138 -9.84 8.44 7.41
N TYR A 139 -10.54 9.58 7.46
CA TYR A 139 -11.35 10.01 8.62
C TYR A 139 -12.69 9.27 8.82
N GLY A 140 -12.92 8.16 8.11
CA GLY A 140 -14.10 7.30 8.25
C GLY A 140 -13.91 6.18 9.27
N ALA A 141 -13.72 6.53 10.54
CA ALA A 141 -13.87 5.57 11.63
C ALA A 141 -15.32 5.10 11.77
#